data_AF-A0A8K0KJ68-F1
#
_entry.id   AF-A0A8K0KJ68-F1
#
_cell.length_a   1.000
_cell.length_b   1.000
_cell.length_c   1.000
_cell.angle_alpha   90.00
_cell.angle_beta   90.00
_cell.angle_gamma   90.00
#
_symmetry.space_group_name_H-M   'P 1'
#
loop_
_entity.id
_entity.type
_entity.pdbx_description
1 polymer ?
#
loop_
_entity_poly.entity_id
_entity_poly.type
_entity_poly.pdbx_seq_one_letter_code
_entity_poly.pdbx_strand_id
1 'polypeptide(L)'
;TETNHYAEQFLAHEKEKILTLKRSRFHKWVLTTPNEIRVYLGLLMLMGIIQKLSLRMYFSRKHILETPFFPNVMSEERFALLNKFLHFVDNSDKEIAKRDPKLYKILPISEHLKNNFQKVYILSKEKGRLSWKQYIPLKASWFGIKMLE
;
A
#
# COMPACT_ATOMS: atom_id res chain seq x y z
N THR A 1 11.28 4.15 10.25
CA THR A 1 10.52 4.24 8.99
C THR A 1 9.09 4.59 9.36
N GLU A 2 8.40 5.39 8.56
CA GLU A 2 7.02 5.83 8.87
C GLU A 2 6.06 4.66 9.11
N THR A 3 6.23 3.54 8.39
CA THR A 3 5.49 2.30 8.63
C THR A 3 5.61 1.80 10.08
N ASN A 4 6.82 1.80 10.66
CA ASN A 4 7.04 1.35 12.03
C ASN A 4 6.41 2.31 13.03
N HIS A 5 6.63 3.62 12.83
CA HIS A 5 6.07 4.66 13.69
C HIS A 5 4.53 4.62 13.70
N TYR A 6 3.91 4.50 12.53
CA TYR A 6 2.45 4.37 12.43
C TYR A 6 1.93 3.10 13.09
N ALA A 7 2.63 1.97 12.93
CA ALA A 7 2.22 0.72 13.59
C ALA A 7 2.28 0.86 15.12
N GLU A 8 3.33 1.46 15.66
CA GLU A 8 3.45 1.73 17.10
C GLU A 8 2.32 2.62 17.62
N GLN A 9 2.03 3.71 16.92
CA GLN A 9 0.91 4.60 17.25
C GLN A 9 -0.42 3.86 17.25
N PHE A 10 -0.70 3.07 16.22
CA PHE A 10 -1.94 2.30 16.09
C PHE A 10 -2.07 1.26 17.22
N LEU A 11 -1.00 0.52 17.49
CA LEU A 11 -0.99 -0.51 18.53
C LEU A 11 -1.15 0.09 19.94
N ALA A 12 -0.55 1.26 20.18
CA ALA A 12 -0.71 1.99 21.43
C ALA A 12 -2.15 2.50 21.60
N HIS A 13 -2.75 3.04 20.53
CA HIS A 13 -4.11 3.58 20.56
C HIS A 13 -5.18 2.49 20.75
N GLU A 14 -5.02 1.34 20.08
CA GLU A 14 -6.00 0.24 20.11
C GLU A 14 -5.64 -0.83 21.17
N LYS A 15 -4.72 -0.53 22.10
CA LYS A 15 -4.11 -1.51 23.01
C LYS A 15 -5.15 -2.36 23.76
N GLU A 16 -6.14 -1.73 24.37
CA GLU A 16 -7.17 -2.42 25.16
C GLU A 16 -7.97 -3.41 24.31
N LYS A 17 -8.41 -2.97 23.12
CA LYS A 17 -9.13 -3.83 22.18
C LYS A 17 -8.27 -4.98 21.69
N ILE A 18 -7.00 -4.73 21.40
CA ILE A 18 -6.07 -5.76 20.93
C ILE A 18 -5.81 -6.80 22.02
N LEU A 19 -5.69 -6.38 23.29
CA LEU A 19 -5.53 -7.28 24.44
C LEU A 19 -6.73 -8.22 24.62
N THR A 20 -7.96 -7.74 24.39
CA THR A 20 -9.16 -8.61 24.43
C THR A 20 -9.17 -9.65 23.31
N LEU A 21 -8.57 -9.34 22.15
CA LEU A 21 -8.46 -10.23 21.00
C LEU A 21 -7.22 -11.13 21.11
N LYS A 22 -7.29 -12.19 21.92
CA LYS A 22 -6.18 -13.13 22.20
C LYS A 22 -5.49 -13.71 20.95
N ARG A 23 -6.21 -13.86 19.83
CA ARG A 23 -5.69 -14.41 18.56
C ARG A 23 -5.46 -13.35 17.47
N SER A 24 -5.41 -12.08 17.86
CA SER A 24 -5.18 -11.01 16.88
C SER A 24 -3.80 -11.13 16.24
N ARG A 25 -3.75 -10.94 14.92
CA ARG A 25 -2.48 -10.86 14.17
C ARG A 25 -1.63 -9.67 14.60
N PHE A 26 -2.24 -8.65 15.21
CA PHE A 26 -1.53 -7.46 15.69
C PHE A 26 -0.48 -7.78 16.77
N HIS A 27 -0.69 -8.83 17.56
CA HIS A 27 0.30 -9.32 18.54
C HIS A 27 1.59 -9.83 17.90
N LYS A 28 1.55 -10.18 16.61
CA LYS A 28 2.70 -10.67 15.84
C LYS A 28 3.43 -9.54 15.09
N TRP A 29 3.07 -8.28 15.33
CA TRP A 29 3.77 -7.17 14.70
C TRP A 29 5.22 -7.11 15.19
N VAL A 30 6.13 -7.04 14.22
CA VAL A 30 7.55 -6.77 14.44
C VAL A 30 7.97 -5.64 13.50
N LEU A 31 9.00 -4.88 13.91
CA LEU A 31 9.52 -3.78 13.12
C LEU A 31 9.94 -4.26 11.72
N THR A 32 9.60 -3.47 10.71
CA THR A 32 9.97 -3.76 9.32
C THR A 32 11.31 -3.10 8.96
N THR A 33 12.01 -3.71 8.01
CA THR A 33 13.26 -3.21 7.44
C THR A 33 13.07 -2.77 5.98
N PRO A 34 13.93 -1.89 5.44
CA PRO A 34 13.84 -1.50 4.03
C PRO A 34 13.92 -2.70 3.06
N ASN A 35 14.70 -3.73 3.40
CA ASN A 35 14.80 -4.95 2.59
C ASN A 35 13.47 -5.73 2.58
N GLU A 36 12.81 -5.84 3.73
CA GLU A 36 11.50 -6.48 3.82
C GLU A 36 10.44 -5.74 3.00
N ILE A 37 10.45 -4.40 3.03
CA ILE A 37 9.54 -3.59 2.20
C ILE A 37 9.80 -3.81 0.71
N ARG A 38 11.06 -3.93 0.26
CA ARG A 38 11.38 -4.28 -1.13
C ARG A 38 10.82 -5.65 -1.53
N VAL A 39 10.95 -6.64 -0.65
CA VAL A 39 10.36 -7.98 -0.87
C VAL A 39 8.83 -7.90 -0.97
N TYR A 40 8.19 -7.16 -0.06
CA TYR A 40 6.74 -6.93 -0.09
C TYR A 40 6.28 -6.26 -1.39
N LEU A 41 6.97 -5.21 -1.85
CA LEU A 41 6.70 -4.57 -3.14
C LEU A 41 6.93 -5.53 -4.32
N GLY A 42 7.97 -6.37 -4.25
CA GLY A 42 8.22 -7.44 -5.21
C GLY A 42 7.05 -8.42 -5.33
N LEU A 43 6.49 -8.84 -4.19
CA LEU A 43 5.29 -9.69 -4.16
C LEU A 43 4.09 -8.97 -4.77
N LEU A 44 3.87 -7.68 -4.49
CA LEU A 44 2.78 -6.91 -5.11
C LEU A 44 2.91 -6.84 -6.64
N MET A 45 4.13 -6.62 -7.16
CA MET A 45 4.38 -6.64 -8.61
C MET A 45 4.08 -8.03 -9.20
N LEU A 46 4.51 -9.10 -8.51
CA LEU A 46 4.25 -10.47 -8.96
C LEU A 46 2.75 -10.81 -8.94
N MET A 47 1.98 -10.29 -7.98
CA MET A 47 0.51 -10.44 -7.98
C MET A 47 -0.15 -9.73 -9.17
N GLY A 48 0.48 -8.68 -9.72
CA GLY A 48 0.03 -8.05 -10.97
C GLY A 48 0.19 -8.95 -12.19
N ILE A 49 1.22 -9.81 -12.18
CA ILE A 49 1.51 -10.78 -13.25
C ILE A 49 0.67 -12.05 -13.07
N ILE A 50 0.71 -12.65 -11.88
CA ILE A 50 0.00 -13.88 -11.55
C ILE A 50 -1.31 -13.49 -10.87
N GLN A 51 -2.39 -13.30 -11.62
CA GLN A 51 -3.65 -12.85 -11.01
C GLN A 51 -4.43 -14.01 -10.37
N LYS A 52 -4.88 -13.82 -9.14
CA LYS A 52 -5.83 -14.71 -8.43
C LYS A 52 -7.04 -13.93 -7.93
N LEU A 53 -8.17 -14.64 -7.77
CA LEU A 53 -9.46 -14.03 -7.40
C LEU A 53 -9.45 -13.39 -6.01
N SER A 54 -8.56 -13.80 -5.11
CA SER A 54 -8.43 -13.19 -3.79
C SER A 54 -7.01 -13.23 -3.26
N LEU A 55 -6.69 -12.29 -2.38
CA LEU A 55 -5.38 -12.21 -1.72
C LEU A 55 -5.02 -13.52 -0.99
N ARG A 56 -6.01 -14.15 -0.37
CA ARG A 56 -5.83 -15.43 0.35
C ARG A 56 -5.38 -16.58 -0.56
N MET A 57 -5.78 -16.57 -1.83
CA MET A 57 -5.43 -17.65 -2.75
C MET A 57 -3.94 -17.66 -3.08
N TYR A 58 -3.25 -16.52 -3.01
CA TYR A 58 -1.80 -16.45 -3.20
C TYR A 58 -1.03 -17.26 -2.15
N PHE A 59 -1.55 -17.29 -0.93
CA PHE A 59 -0.94 -17.99 0.21
C PHE A 59 -1.58 -19.36 0.49
N SER A 60 -2.48 -19.84 -0.39
CA SER A 60 -3.15 -21.11 -0.21
C SER A 60 -2.19 -22.28 -0.43
N ARG A 61 -2.29 -23.30 0.43
CA ARG A 61 -1.60 -24.59 0.30
C ARG A 61 -2.49 -25.69 -0.35
N LYS A 62 -3.68 -25.32 -0.84
CA LYS A 62 -4.55 -26.27 -1.56
C LYS A 62 -3.94 -26.54 -2.93
N HIS A 63 -3.71 -27.80 -3.29
CA HIS A 63 -3.03 -28.19 -4.53
C HIS A 63 -3.50 -27.46 -5.80
N ILE A 64 -4.82 -27.28 -5.98
CA ILE A 64 -5.41 -26.60 -7.15
C ILE A 64 -5.08 -25.10 -7.19
N LEU A 65 -4.84 -24.49 -6.02
CA LEU A 65 -4.64 -23.05 -5.87
C LEU A 65 -3.20 -22.67 -5.50
N GLU A 66 -2.36 -23.66 -5.23
CA GLU A 66 -1.06 -23.42 -4.63
C GLU A 66 -0.16 -22.63 -5.59
N THR A 67 0.45 -21.58 -5.05
CA THR A 67 1.54 -20.85 -5.68
C THR A 67 2.68 -20.77 -4.67
N PRO A 68 3.54 -21.81 -4.59
CA PRO A 68 4.45 -22.02 -3.47
C PRO A 68 5.38 -20.82 -3.19
N PHE A 69 5.71 -20.06 -4.23
CA PHE A 69 6.59 -18.89 -4.13
C PHE A 69 6.13 -17.87 -3.07
N PHE A 70 4.84 -17.50 -3.05
CA PHE A 70 4.33 -16.48 -2.12
C PHE A 70 4.52 -16.86 -0.65
N PRO A 71 3.96 -17.98 -0.14
CA PRO A 71 4.09 -18.36 1.27
C PRO A 71 5.51 -18.78 1.66
N ASN A 72 6.40 -19.08 0.69
CA ASN A 72 7.81 -19.34 0.97
C ASN A 72 8.62 -18.05 1.15
N VAL A 73 8.23 -16.95 0.48
CA VAL A 73 8.90 -15.65 0.58
C VAL A 73 8.40 -14.87 1.80
N MET A 74 7.10 -14.87 2.06
CA MET A 74 6.49 -14.15 3.19
C MET A 74 5.20 -14.83 3.64
N SER A 75 4.94 -14.88 4.94
CA SER A 75 3.68 -15.44 5.44
C SER A 75 2.49 -14.53 5.10
N GLU A 76 1.29 -15.12 4.93
CA GLU A 76 0.04 -14.36 4.70
C GLU A 76 -0.20 -13.34 5.83
N GLU A 77 0.09 -13.74 7.07
CA GLU A 77 -0.08 -12.87 8.24
C GLU A 77 0.85 -11.67 8.18
N ARG A 78 2.13 -11.89 7.85
CA ARG A 78 3.11 -10.81 7.76
C ARG A 78 2.78 -9.87 6.60
N PHE A 79 2.41 -10.42 5.44
CA PHE A 79 1.97 -9.63 4.29
C PHE A 79 0.76 -8.75 4.66
N ALA A 80 -0.24 -9.32 5.33
CA ALA A 80 -1.42 -8.59 5.75
C ALA A 80 -1.12 -7.48 6.78
N LEU A 81 -0.17 -7.71 7.68
CA LEU A 81 0.29 -6.69 8.63
C LEU A 81 1.01 -5.54 7.92
N LEU A 82 1.94 -5.85 7.01
CA LEU A 82 2.61 -4.82 6.20
C LEU A 82 1.58 -4.04 5.37
N ASN A 83 0.62 -4.71 4.74
CA ASN A 83 -0.45 -4.07 3.99
C ASN A 83 -1.33 -3.16 4.85
N LYS A 84 -1.48 -3.45 6.15
CA LYS A 84 -2.26 -2.64 7.09
C LYS A 84 -1.49 -1.41 7.57
N PHE A 85 -0.17 -1.54 7.77
CA PHE A 85 0.64 -0.50 8.41
C PHE A 85 1.50 0.31 7.44
N LEU A 86 1.55 -0.05 6.15
CA LEU A 86 2.29 0.69 5.15
C LEU A 86 1.95 2.18 5.19
N HIS A 87 2.96 3.00 5.45
CA HIS A 87 2.78 4.43 5.65
C HIS A 87 3.97 5.22 5.13
N PHE A 88 3.72 6.44 4.65
CA PHE A 88 4.71 7.25 3.93
C PHE A 88 4.87 8.67 4.47
N VAL A 89 4.07 9.05 5.46
CA VAL A 89 3.99 10.40 6.02
C VAL A 89 3.84 10.28 7.53
N ASP A 90 4.37 11.23 8.29
CA ASP A 90 4.02 11.33 9.70
C ASP A 90 2.62 11.97 9.86
N ASN A 91 1.68 11.27 10.50
CA ASN A 91 0.35 11.81 10.76
C ASN A 91 0.35 13.04 11.69
N SER A 92 1.45 13.30 12.41
CA SER A 92 1.61 14.50 13.22
C SER A 92 1.94 15.76 12.38
N ASP A 93 2.45 15.57 11.15
CA ASP A 93 2.84 16.65 10.25
C ASP A 93 1.61 17.28 9.57
N LYS A 94 1.10 18.33 10.20
CA LYS A 94 -0.02 19.12 9.68
C LYS A 94 0.35 19.95 8.44
N GLU A 95 1.63 20.19 8.17
CA GLU A 95 2.06 21.00 7.01
C GLU A 95 1.92 20.22 5.71
N ILE A 96 2.25 18.92 5.73
CA ILE A 96 2.02 18.04 4.57
C ILE A 96 0.53 17.95 4.24
N ALA A 97 -0.34 17.87 5.25
CA ALA A 97 -1.79 17.86 5.05
C ALA A 97 -2.33 19.18 4.45
N LYS A 98 -1.69 20.32 4.70
CA LYS A 98 -2.08 21.61 4.11
C LYS A 98 -1.76 21.71 2.61
N ARG A 99 -0.71 21.04 2.12
CA ARG A 99 -0.31 21.08 0.70
C ARG A 99 -1.33 20.43 -0.21
N ASP A 100 -1.79 19.23 0.17
CA ASP A 100 -2.88 18.53 -0.49
C ASP A 100 -3.72 17.76 0.54
N PRO A 101 -4.83 18.33 1.03
CA PRO A 101 -5.66 17.70 2.06
C PRO A 101 -6.19 16.31 1.71
N LYS A 102 -6.21 15.94 0.42
CA LYS A 102 -6.80 14.68 -0.07
C LYS A 102 -5.74 13.62 -0.31
N LEU A 103 -4.59 14.01 -0.86
CA LEU A 103 -3.55 13.07 -1.28
C LEU A 103 -2.31 13.09 -0.39
N TYR A 104 -2.30 13.88 0.70
CA TYR A 104 -1.12 14.04 1.55
C TYR A 104 -0.47 12.71 1.93
N LYS A 105 -1.25 11.67 2.26
CA LYS A 105 -0.74 10.33 2.66
C LYS A 105 0.12 9.62 1.61
N ILE A 106 -0.05 9.95 0.33
CA ILE A 106 0.72 9.37 -0.79
C ILE A 106 1.59 10.42 -1.49
N LEU A 107 1.51 11.68 -1.06
CA LEU A 107 2.20 12.80 -1.69
C LEU A 107 3.72 12.58 -1.81
N PRO A 108 4.44 12.08 -0.77
CA PRO A 108 5.87 11.85 -0.88
C PRO A 108 6.24 10.84 -1.97
N ILE A 109 5.43 9.79 -2.14
CA ILE A 109 5.64 8.81 -3.22
C ILE A 109 5.32 9.43 -4.56
N SER A 110 4.20 10.14 -4.68
CA SER A 110 3.79 10.78 -5.92
C SER A 110 4.87 11.75 -6.44
N GLU A 111 5.40 12.59 -5.56
CA GLU A 111 6.48 13.52 -5.88
C GLU A 111 7.78 12.78 -6.24
N HIS A 112 8.13 11.73 -5.49
CA HIS A 112 9.32 10.92 -5.78
C HIS A 112 9.23 10.26 -7.16
N LEU A 113 8.10 9.65 -7.49
CA LEU A 113 7.87 9.01 -8.79
C LEU A 113 7.90 10.03 -9.91
N LYS A 114 7.18 11.15 -9.77
CA LYS A 114 7.17 12.24 -10.75
C LYS A 114 8.59 12.75 -11.05
N ASN A 115 9.37 13.02 -10.01
CA ASN A 115 10.74 13.52 -10.15
C ASN A 115 11.66 12.51 -10.83
N ASN A 116 11.44 11.20 -10.63
CA ASN A 116 12.22 10.17 -11.30
C ASN A 116 11.79 9.94 -12.74
N PHE A 117 10.48 9.93 -13.02
CA PHE A 117 9.97 9.75 -14.39
C PHE A 117 10.36 10.91 -15.29
N GLN A 118 10.33 12.16 -14.79
CA GLN A 118 10.76 13.33 -15.56
C GLN A 118 12.24 13.30 -15.98
N LYS A 119 13.09 12.54 -15.28
CA LYS A 119 14.49 12.35 -15.68
C LYS A 119 14.64 11.37 -16.84
N VAL A 120 13.71 10.42 -16.96
CA VAL A 120 13.78 9.33 -17.93
C VAL A 120 12.90 9.63 -19.16
N TYR A 121 11.86 10.43 -19.00
CA TYR A 121 10.89 10.73 -20.05
C TYR A 121 10.39 12.18 -19.95
N ILE A 122 10.49 12.92 -21.07
CA ILE A 122 10.01 14.29 -21.20
C ILE A 122 8.70 14.25 -21.99
N LEU A 123 7.56 14.32 -21.31
CA LEU A 123 6.26 14.54 -21.94
C LEU A 123 5.96 16.03 -22.07
N SER A 124 5.53 16.46 -23.26
CA SER A 124 4.94 17.78 -23.49
C SER A 124 3.70 17.94 -22.61
N LYS A 125 3.72 18.93 -21.72
CA LYS A 125 2.72 19.19 -20.67
C LYS A 125 1.28 19.28 -21.22
N GLU A 126 0.41 18.35 -20.82
CA GLU A 126 -1.04 18.59 -20.79
C GLU A 126 -1.54 18.63 -19.34
N LYS A 127 -2.02 19.79 -18.90
CA LYS A 127 -2.55 19.98 -17.54
C LYS A 127 -4.07 19.85 -17.54
N GLY A 128 -4.60 18.77 -16.95
CA GLY A 128 -6.03 18.66 -16.65
C GLY A 128 -6.37 18.92 -15.19
N ARG A 129 -7.53 19.55 -14.94
CA ARG A 129 -8.08 19.86 -13.60
C ARG A 129 -8.80 18.63 -13.00
N LEU A 130 -8.70 18.39 -11.69
CA LEU A 130 -9.24 17.19 -11.03
C LEU A 130 -10.05 17.43 -9.74
N SER A 131 -11.11 16.62 -9.59
CA SER A 131 -11.96 16.46 -8.40
C SER A 131 -12.13 14.97 -7.99
N TRP A 132 -11.05 14.17 -8.04
CA TRP A 132 -10.75 12.92 -7.28
C TRP A 132 -11.71 11.71 -7.33
N LYS A 133 -12.92 11.81 -7.89
CA LYS A 133 -13.70 10.66 -8.39
C LYS A 133 -14.47 11.09 -9.63
N GLN A 134 -14.02 10.63 -10.80
CA GLN A 134 -14.66 10.98 -12.06
C GLN A 134 -15.49 9.79 -12.53
N TYR A 135 -16.72 10.08 -12.95
CA TYR A 135 -17.50 9.15 -13.76
C TYR A 135 -16.91 9.15 -15.18
N ILE A 136 -16.45 7.98 -15.63
CA ILE A 136 -15.84 7.76 -16.94
C ILE A 136 -16.60 6.60 -17.60
N PRO A 137 -17.76 6.86 -18.23
CA PRO A 137 -18.67 5.82 -18.73
C PRO A 137 -18.03 4.91 -19.77
N LEU A 138 -17.01 5.40 -20.48
CA LEU A 138 -16.32 4.67 -21.55
C LEU A 138 -15.15 3.81 -21.04
N LYS A 139 -14.90 3.75 -19.73
CA LYS A 139 -13.89 2.83 -19.15
C LYS A 139 -14.56 1.59 -18.59
N ALA A 140 -13.81 0.48 -18.58
CA ALA A 140 -14.23 -0.80 -17.98
C ALA A 140 -14.67 -0.67 -16.51
N SER A 141 -14.11 0.31 -15.78
CA SER A 141 -14.68 0.79 -14.52
C SER A 141 -15.23 2.20 -14.72
N TRP A 142 -16.53 2.37 -14.48
CA TRP A 142 -17.25 3.63 -14.63
C TRP A 142 -16.83 4.71 -13.63
N PHE A 143 -16.27 4.32 -12.48
CA PHE A 143 -15.81 5.27 -11.47
C PHE A 143 -14.34 5.01 -11.16
N GLY A 144 -13.53 6.04 -11.27
CA GLY A 144 -12.10 5.92 -11.00
C GLY A 144 -11.40 7.25 -10.79
N ILE A 145 -10.14 7.15 -10.41
CA ILE A 145 -9.22 8.28 -10.40
C ILE A 145 -8.65 8.39 -11.81
N LYS A 146 -8.90 9.53 -12.47
CA LYS A 146 -8.25 9.85 -13.74
C LYS A 146 -6.89 10.43 -13.41
N MET A 147 -5.83 9.65 -13.60
CA MET A 147 -4.47 10.18 -13.66
C MET A 147 -4.28 10.75 -15.07
N LEU A 148 -3.92 12.03 -15.16
CA LEU A 148 -3.43 12.63 -16.40
C LEU A 148 -1.93 12.82 -16.19
N GLU A 149 -1.13 12.33 -17.13
CA GLU A 149 0.31 12.59 -17.18
C GLU A 149 0.59 14.04 -17.59
#